data_AF-A0A453G5Z0-F1
#
_entry.id   AF-A0A453G5Z0-F1
#
_cell.length_a   1.000
_cell.length_b   1.000
_cell.length_c   1.000
_cell.angle_alpha   90.00
_cell.angle_beta   90.00
_cell.angle_gamma   90.00
#
_symmetry.space_group_name_H-M   'P 1'
#
loop_
_entity.id
_entity.type
_entity.pdbx_description
1 polymer ?
#
loop_
_entity_poly.entity_id
_entity_poly.type
_entity_poly.pdbx_seq_one_letter_code
_entity_poly.pdbx_strand_id
1 'polypeptide(L)' 'MWGEQIDASDIEQTIWPRAAAAAERLWSPLEQIAEDTRSATSRLSRFRCLLNQRGVAAAPLAGNGRTAPYEPGPCVRQ' A
#
# COMPACT_ATOMS: atom_id res chain seq x y z
N MET A 1 10.63 8.00 -6.73
CA MET A 1 9.39 8.45 -7.40
C MET A 1 9.73 9.75 -8.09
N TRP A 2 9.43 9.85 -9.37
CA TRP A 2 9.66 11.06 -10.16
C TRP A 2 8.35 11.86 -10.22
N GLY A 3 8.45 13.20 -10.29
CA GLY A 3 7.33 14.11 -10.02
C GLY A 3 6.66 14.73 -11.25
N GLU A 4 6.88 14.21 -12.46
CA GLU A 4 6.40 14.84 -13.70
C GLU A 4 4.87 14.91 -13.81
N GLN A 5 4.16 14.04 -13.09
CA GLN A 5 2.69 13.93 -13.10
C GLN A 5 2.12 13.75 -11.68
N ILE A 6 2.81 14.26 -10.66
CA ILE A 6 2.45 14.08 -9.24
C ILE A 6 2.56 15.43 -8.54
N ASP A 7 1.55 15.76 -7.74
CA ASP A 7 1.54 16.95 -6.90
C ASP A 7 1.00 16.62 -5.49
N ALA A 8 0.73 17.66 -4.69
CA ALA A 8 0.24 17.48 -3.32
C ALA A 8 -1.13 16.77 -3.23
N SER A 9 -1.92 16.75 -4.31
CA SER A 9 -3.25 16.16 -4.33
C SER A 9 -3.22 14.63 -4.45
N ASP A 10 -2.16 14.06 -5.01
CA ASP A 10 -2.09 12.62 -5.34
C ASP A 10 -0.79 11.93 -4.90
N ILE A 11 0.11 12.65 -4.22
CA ILE A 11 1.38 12.12 -3.71
C ILE A 11 1.19 10.95 -2.75
N GLU A 12 0.22 11.03 -1.84
CA GLU A 12 0.01 9.99 -0.82
C GLU A 12 -0.48 8.68 -1.43
N GLN A 13 -1.44 8.75 -2.34
CA GLN A 13 -1.99 7.60 -3.07
C GLN A 13 -0.95 6.99 -3.99
N THR A 14 -0.06 7.83 -4.53
CA THR A 14 1.06 7.36 -5.34
C THR A 14 2.07 6.59 -4.49
N ILE A 15 2.46 7.10 -3.32
CA ILE A 15 3.51 6.48 -2.50
C ILE A 15 2.99 5.28 -1.71
N TRP A 16 1.79 5.37 -1.13
CA TRP A 16 1.25 4.40 -0.21
C TRP A 16 0.15 3.55 -0.85
N PRO A 17 0.13 2.22 -0.62
CA PRO A 17 0.93 1.45 0.34
C PRO A 17 2.26 0.90 -0.24
N ARG A 18 2.63 1.22 -1.48
CA ARG A 18 3.80 0.64 -2.18
C ARG A 18 5.11 0.84 -1.42
N ALA A 19 5.33 2.02 -0.85
CA ALA A 19 6.50 2.30 -0.03
C ALA A 19 6.58 1.44 1.24
N ALA A 20 5.44 0.97 1.78
CA ALA A 20 5.42 0.09 2.94
C ALA A 20 6.00 -1.29 2.62
N ALA A 21 5.76 -1.82 1.41
CA ALA A 21 6.34 -3.09 0.99
C ALA A 21 7.88 -2.98 0.85
N ALA A 22 8.38 -1.87 0.32
CA ALA A 22 9.82 -1.60 0.30
C ALA A 22 10.38 -1.46 1.73
N ALA A 23 9.66 -0.79 2.62
CA ALA A 23 10.04 -0.66 4.02
C ALA A 23 10.15 -2.03 4.73
N GLU A 24 9.19 -2.94 4.53
CA GLU A 24 9.25 -4.29 5.11
C GLU A 24 10.50 -5.05 4.66
N ARG A 25 10.85 -4.96 3.37
CA ARG A 25 12.04 -5.62 2.80
C ARG A 25 13.37 -5.04 3.28
N LEU A 26 13.43 -3.74 3.55
CA LEU A 26 14.64 -3.08 4.03
C LEU A 26 14.81 -3.16 5.55
N TRP A 27 13.70 -3.29 6.28
CA TRP A 27 13.70 -3.32 7.73
C TRP A 27 13.87 -4.74 8.31
N SER A 28 13.29 -5.74 7.65
CA SER A 28 13.22 -7.10 8.20
C SER A 28 14.47 -7.92 7.86
N PRO A 29 14.94 -8.79 8.78
CA PRO A 29 15.93 -9.82 8.47
C PRO A 29 15.46 -10.73 7.32
N LEU A 30 16.39 -11.24 6.54
CA LEU A 30 16.10 -12.10 5.38
C LEU A 30 15.25 -13.32 5.74
N GLU A 31 15.41 -13.89 6.94
CA GLU A 31 14.62 -15.06 7.36
C GLU A 31 13.15 -14.73 7.68
N GLN A 32 12.82 -13.46 7.93
CA GLN A 32 11.47 -13.02 8.27
C GLN A 32 10.72 -12.47 7.05
N ILE A 33 11.42 -12.32 5.94
CA ILE A 33 10.86 -11.85 4.70
C ILE A 33 10.05 -12.99 4.06
N ALA A 34 8.81 -12.69 3.66
CA ALA A 34 7.95 -13.63 2.97
C ALA A 34 8.60 -14.16 1.68
N GLU A 35 8.74 -15.47 1.56
CA GLU A 35 9.18 -16.15 0.34
C GLU A 35 8.15 -15.98 -0.79
N ASP A 36 6.87 -16.25 -0.50
CA ASP A 36 5.75 -15.97 -1.40
C ASP A 36 5.15 -14.59 -1.11
N THR A 37 5.16 -13.70 -2.10
CA THR A 37 4.61 -12.34 -1.99
C THR A 37 3.11 -12.35 -1.68
N ARG A 38 2.37 -13.39 -2.06
CA ARG A 38 0.94 -13.52 -1.73
C ARG A 38 0.68 -13.63 -0.23
N SER A 39 1.62 -14.19 0.53
CA SER A 39 1.52 -14.26 1.99
C SER A 39 1.67 -12.89 2.67
N ALA A 40 2.24 -11.90 1.98
CA ALA A 40 2.36 -10.52 2.44
C ALA A 40 1.11 -9.66 2.11
N THR A 41 0.22 -10.12 1.23
CA THR A 41 -0.96 -9.34 0.83
C THR A 41 -1.88 -9.02 2.01
N SER A 42 -2.16 -10.01 2.87
CA SER A 42 -3.06 -9.83 4.03
C SER A 42 -2.52 -8.83 5.07
N ARG A 43 -1.22 -8.86 5.36
CA ARG A 43 -0.61 -7.88 6.27
C ARG A 43 -0.57 -6.48 5.64
N LEU A 44 -0.33 -6.41 4.33
CA LEU A 44 -0.28 -5.14 3.62
C LEU A 44 -1.66 -4.48 3.51
N SER A 45 -2.73 -5.26 3.31
CA SER A 45 -4.12 -4.74 3.33
C SER A 45 -4.49 -4.19 4.70
N ARG A 46 -4.09 -4.89 5.76
CA ARG A 46 -4.25 -4.40 7.11
C ARG A 46 -3.46 -3.12 7.37
N PHE A 47 -2.21 -3.05 6.90
CA PHE A 47 -1.38 -1.85 7.04
C PHE A 47 -1.96 -0.66 6.27
N ARG A 48 -2.46 -0.89 5.06
CA ARG A 48 -3.16 0.13 4.26
C ARG A 48 -4.38 0.69 5.01
N CYS A 49 -5.15 -0.14 5.70
CA CYS A 49 -6.20 0.35 6.60
C CYS A 49 -5.67 1.24 7.71
N LEU A 50 -4.56 0.86 8.35
CA LEU A 50 -3.96 1.62 9.43
C LEU A 50 -3.44 2.99 8.97
N LEU A 51 -2.96 3.09 7.73
CA LEU A 51 -2.58 4.36 7.10
C LEU A 51 -3.81 5.27 6.91
N ASN A 52 -4.88 4.74 6.32
CA ASN A 52 -6.12 5.49 6.14
C ASN A 52 -6.73 5.96 7.47
N GLN A 53 -6.69 5.11 8.51
CA GLN A 53 -7.12 5.48 9.86
C GLN A 53 -6.27 6.59 10.49
N ARG A 54 -5.04 6.78 10.02
CA ARG A 54 -4.12 7.85 10.44
C ARG A 54 -4.17 9.08 9.53
N GLY A 55 -5.10 9.12 8.58
CA GLY A 55 -5.25 10.24 7.65
C GLY A 55 -4.28 10.23 6.47
N VAL A 56 -3.52 9.15 6.27
CA VAL A 56 -2.68 8.98 5.08
C VAL A 56 -3.52 8.29 4.01
N ALA A 57 -3.77 8.97 2.90
CA ALA A 57 -4.63 8.50 1.81
C ALA A 57 -3.93 7.40 0.99
N ALA A 58 -3.92 6.17 1.52
CA ALA A 58 -3.28 5.04 0.87
C ALA A 58 -4.18 4.42 -0.21
N ALA A 59 -3.58 4.22 -1.38
CA ALA A 59 -4.24 3.61 -2.53
C ALA A 59 -4.78 2.21 -2.24
N PRO A 60 -5.79 1.75 -2.99
CA PRO A 60 -6.17 0.34 -3.02
C PRO A 60 -5.00 -0.55 -3.46
N LEU A 61 -4.99 -1.80 -2.98
CA LEU A 61 -3.99 -2.79 -3.36
C LEU A 61 -4.24 -3.39 -4.74
N ALA A 62 -5.51 -3.61 -5.08
CA ALA A 62 -5.94 -3.99 -6.41
C ALA A 62 -6.13 -2.77 -7.32
N GLY A 63 -5.74 -2.91 -8.59
CA GLY A 63 -5.88 -1.86 -9.60
C GLY A 63 -4.58 -1.09 -9.88
N ASN A 64 -4.71 0.13 -10.40
CA ASN A 64 -3.58 0.95 -10.85
C ASN A 64 -3.11 1.99 -9.80
N GLY A 65 -3.56 1.87 -8.54
CA GLY A 65 -3.14 2.71 -7.41
C GLY A 65 -3.68 4.16 -7.39
N ARG A 66 -4.21 4.65 -8.51
CA ARG A 66 -4.84 5.99 -8.62
C ARG A 66 -6.34 5.93 -8.91
N THR A 67 -6.92 4.74 -8.88
CA THR A 67 -8.37 4.53 -9.10
C THR A 67 -9.05 4.04 -7.83
N ALA A 68 -10.36 4.23 -7.79
CA ALA A 68 -11.21 3.66 -6.76
C ALA A 68 -11.12 2.13 -6.76
N PRO A 69 -11.27 1.47 -5.59
CA PRO A 69 -11.29 0.02 -5.52
C PRO A 69 -12.46 -0.56 -6.33
N TYR A 70 -12.24 -1.72 -6.94
CA TYR A 70 -13.23 -2.38 -7.80
C TYR A 70 -14.48 -2.82 -7.02
N GLU A 71 -14.28 -3.34 -5.80
CA GLU A 71 -15.39 -3.82 -4.96
C GLU A 71 -15.71 -2.86 -3.81
N PRO A 72 -17.00 -2.64 -3.50
CA PRO A 72 -17.39 -2.00 -2.26
C PRO A 72 -17.04 -2.93 -1.10
N GLY A 73 -16.15 -2.48 -0.22
CA GLY A 73 -15.73 -3.31 0.91
C GLY A 73 -14.77 -2.60 1.86
N PRO A 74 -14.67 -3.09 3.11
CA PRO A 74 -13.73 -2.54 4.06
C PRO A 74 -12.30 -2.74 3.54
N CYS A 75 -11.42 -1.79 3.85
CA CYS A 75 -10.03 -1.77 3.37
C CYS A 75 -9.22 -3.06 3.67
N VAL A 76 -9.67 -3.90 4.61
CA VAL A 76 -9.04 -5.18 4.97
C VAL A 76 -9.32 -6.30 3.97
N ARG A 77 -10.37 -6.16 3.16
CA ARG A 77 -10.73 -7.12 2.10
C ARG A 77 -10.18 -6.71 0.73
N GLN A 78 -9.48 -5.58 0.63
CA GLN A 78 -8.89 -5.05 -0.60
C GLN A 78 -7.46 -5.55 -0.80
#